data_AF-A0A388Q0G8-F1
#
_entry.id   AF-A0A388Q0G8-F1
#
_cell.length_a   1.000
_cell.length_b   1.000
_cell.length_c   1.000
_cell.angle_alpha   90.00
_cell.angle_beta   90.00
_cell.angle_gamma   90.00
#
_symmetry.space_group_name_H-M   'P 1'
#
loop_
_entity.id
_entity.type
_entity.pdbx_description
1 polymer ?
#
loop_
_entity_poly.entity_id
_entity_poly.type
_entity_poly.pdbx_seq_one_letter_code
_entity_poly.pdbx_strand_id
1 'polypeptide(L)' 'MSEVKSEKIVEKKSLIAQLEEEGDVAADYLEGLLDIADLDGDIDIDVENDRAALAIAGGKLSHLVGEEERF' A
#
# COMPACT_ATOMS: atom_id res chain seq x y z
N MET A 1 -26.84 -24.92 2.71
CA MET A 1 -26.38 -23.51 2.57
C MET A 1 -25.13 -23.23 3.41
N SER A 2 -24.25 -24.22 3.61
CA SER A 2 -23.11 -24.15 4.54
C SER A 2 -21.76 -24.24 3.83
N GLU A 3 -21.68 -24.96 2.71
CA GLU A 3 -20.44 -25.11 1.92
C GLU A 3 -20.03 -23.83 1.19
N VAL A 4 -21.00 -23.06 0.66
CA VAL A 4 -20.74 -21.82 -0.10
C VAL A 4 -20.05 -20.73 0.74
N LYS A 5 -20.21 -20.77 2.08
CA LYS A 5 -19.60 -19.79 2.98
C LYS A 5 -18.13 -20.11 3.27
N SER A 6 -17.74 -21.39 3.19
CA SER A 6 -16.37 -21.84 3.44
C SER A 6 -15.42 -21.41 2.31
N GLU A 7 -15.83 -21.60 1.06
CA GLU A 7 -15.00 -21.34 -0.12
C GLU A 7 -14.66 -19.85 -0.27
N LYS A 8 -15.65 -18.96 -0.05
CA LYS A 8 -15.44 -17.51 -0.07
C LYS A 8 -14.47 -17.00 1.00
N ILE A 9 -14.36 -17.68 2.15
CA ILE A 9 -13.44 -17.27 3.22
C ILE A 9 -11.99 -17.64 2.87
N VAL A 10 -11.79 -18.80 2.23
CA VAL A 10 -10.46 -19.24 1.77
C VAL A 10 -9.97 -18.36 0.63
N GLU A 11 -10.85 -18.03 -0.32
CA GLU A 11 -10.55 -17.13 -1.44
C GLU A 11 -10.21 -15.71 -0.95
N LYS A 12 -10.95 -15.19 0.04
CA LYS A 12 -10.67 -13.86 0.60
C LYS A 12 -9.37 -13.80 1.40
N LYS A 13 -9.00 -14.87 2.11
CA LYS A 13 -7.67 -14.97 2.75
C LYS A 13 -6.54 -15.02 1.72
N SER A 14 -6.74 -15.75 0.63
CA SER A 14 -5.80 -15.80 -0.49
C SER A 14 -5.63 -14.43 -1.16
N LEU A 15 -6.73 -13.67 -1.27
CA LEU A 15 -6.71 -12.31 -1.81
C LEU A 15 -5.94 -11.35 -0.89
N ILE A 16 -6.17 -11.40 0.42
CA ILE A 16 -5.45 -10.54 1.39
C ILE A 16 -3.95 -10.81 1.30
N ALA A 17 -3.52 -12.08 1.27
CA ALA A 17 -2.11 -12.42 1.15
C ALA A 17 -1.47 -11.90 -0.15
N GLN A 18 -2.21 -11.93 -1.27
CA GLN A 18 -1.74 -11.35 -2.54
C GLN A 18 -1.63 -9.82 -2.48
N LEU A 19 -2.58 -9.14 -1.81
CA LEU A 19 -2.56 -7.69 -1.65
C LEU A 19 -1.47 -7.22 -0.68
N GLU A 20 -1.16 -8.00 0.35
CA GLU A 20 0.00 -7.76 1.22
C GLU A 20 1.30 -7.88 0.43
N GLU A 21 1.48 -8.94 -0.37
CA GLU A 21 2.67 -9.12 -1.22
C GLU A 21 2.80 -8.00 -2.27
N GLU A 22 1.69 -7.59 -2.89
CA GLU A 22 1.69 -6.45 -3.81
C GLU A 22 2.03 -5.13 -3.09
N GLY A 23 1.53 -4.95 -1.87
CA GLY A 23 1.84 -3.82 -1.01
C GLY A 23 3.33 -3.74 -0.66
N ASP A 24 3.95 -4.86 -0.31
CA ASP A 24 5.39 -4.94 0.00
C ASP A 24 6.23 -4.51 -1.22
N VAL A 25 5.92 -5.04 -2.41
CA VAL A 25 6.65 -4.69 -3.64
C VAL A 25 6.49 -3.20 -3.99
N ALA A 26 5.28 -2.67 -3.80
CA ALA A 26 5.01 -1.26 -4.06
C ALA A 26 5.67 -0.34 -3.02
N ALA A 27 5.77 -0.77 -1.77
CA ALA A 27 6.52 -0.07 -0.72
C ALA A 27 8.01 0.00 -1.06
N ASP A 28 8.63 -1.11 -1.48
CA ASP A 28 10.04 -1.13 -1.93
C ASP A 28 10.30 -0.12 -3.06
N TYR A 29 9.36 -0.02 -4.00
CA TYR A 29 9.47 0.96 -5.10
C TYR A 29 9.40 2.41 -4.60
N LEU A 30 8.47 2.71 -3.69
CA LEU A 30 8.31 4.05 -3.11
C LEU A 30 9.48 4.42 -2.20
N GLU A 31 10.02 3.49 -1.40
CA GLU A 31 11.21 3.70 -0.59
C GLU A 31 12.43 4.03 -1.47
N GLY A 32 12.62 3.29 -2.57
CA GLY A 32 13.67 3.60 -3.54
C GLY A 32 13.50 4.98 -4.18
N LEU A 33 12.26 5.42 -4.45
CA LEU A 33 12.00 6.78 -4.94
C LEU A 33 12.29 7.85 -3.89
N LEU A 34 11.94 7.61 -2.63
CA LEU A 34 12.20 8.52 -1.52
C LEU A 34 13.70 8.71 -1.28
N ASP A 35 14.49 7.62 -1.30
CA ASP A 35 15.95 7.66 -1.19
C ASP A 35 16.59 8.48 -2.32
N ILE A 36 16.15 8.26 -3.58
CA ILE A 36 16.61 9.04 -4.73
C ILE A 36 16.28 10.53 -4.58
N ALA A 37 15.13 10.85 -3.98
CA ALA A 37 14.66 12.22 -3.78
C ALA A 37 15.21 12.90 -2.52
N ASP A 38 16.03 12.22 -1.71
CA ASP A 38 16.52 12.68 -0.40
C ASP A 38 15.35 13.08 0.53
N LEU A 39 14.28 12.28 0.50
CA LEU A 39 13.06 12.48 1.28
C LEU A 39 12.94 11.38 2.33
N ASP A 40 12.79 11.80 3.59
CA ASP A 40 12.40 10.89 4.65
C ASP A 40 10.89 10.58 4.54
N GLY A 41 10.50 9.35 4.87
CA GLY A 41 9.11 8.94 4.97
C GLY A 41 9.01 7.51 5.47
N ASP A 42 8.11 7.27 6.41
CA ASP A 42 7.74 5.93 6.87
C ASP A 42 6.59 5.43 5.98
N ILE A 43 6.70 4.21 5.45
CA ILE A 43 5.67 3.61 4.60
C ILE A 43 4.89 2.59 5.43
N ASP A 44 3.56 2.78 5.47
CA ASP A 44 2.62 1.84 6.06
C ASP A 44 1.81 1.16 4.96
N ILE A 45 1.66 -0.17 5.07
CA ILE A 45 0.88 -1.01 4.15
C ILE A 45 -0.41 -1.44 4.86
N ASP A 46 -1.54 -1.32 4.17
CA ASP A 46 -2.84 -1.82 4.65
C ASP A 46 -3.65 -2.44 3.51
N VAL A 47 -4.64 -3.26 3.86
CA VAL A 47 -5.59 -3.85 2.90
C VAL A 47 -7.00 -3.36 3.18
N GLU A 48 -7.43 -2.37 2.40
CA GLU A 48 -8.74 -1.74 2.53
C GLU A 48 -9.62 -1.97 1.30
N ASN A 49 -10.86 -2.39 1.52
CA ASN A 49 -11.85 -2.59 0.46
C ASN A 49 -11.35 -3.51 -0.68
N ASP A 50 -10.66 -4.60 -0.33
CA ASP A 50 -10.08 -5.55 -1.27
C ASP A 50 -9.03 -4.91 -2.22
N ARG A 51 -8.30 -3.89 -1.73
CA ARG A 51 -7.18 -3.24 -2.41
C ARG A 51 -6.01 -3.04 -1.43
N ALA A 52 -4.79 -3.12 -1.94
CA ALA A 52 -3.60 -2.69 -1.22
C ALA A 52 -3.59 -1.16 -1.17
N ALA A 53 -3.39 -0.61 0.03
CA ALA A 53 -3.26 0.81 0.29
C ALA A 53 -1.90 1.08 0.92
N LEU A 54 -1.25 2.16 0.48
CA LEU A 54 0.04 2.61 0.97
C LEU A 54 -0.10 4.03 1.48
N ALA A 55 0.37 4.27 2.70
CA ALA A 55 0.47 5.59 3.28
C ALA A 55 1.95 5.93 3.49
N ILE A 56 2.34 7.14 3.13
CA ILE A 56 3.67 7.67 3.43
C ILE A 56 3.48 8.77 4.47
N ALA A 57 4.06 8.59 5.65
CA ALA A 57 3.97 9.51 6.77
C ALA A 57 5.35 10.04 7.17
N GLY A 58 5.37 11.22 7.80
CA GLY A 58 6.61 11.82 8.30
C GLY A 58 7.44 12.53 7.23
N GLY A 59 8.61 13.03 7.62
CA GLY A 59 9.60 13.64 6.71
C GLY A 59 9.19 14.93 5.97
N LYS A 60 9.93 15.25 4.90
CA LYS A 60 9.75 16.47 4.06
C LYS A 60 8.90 16.22 2.81
N LEU A 61 7.74 15.60 2.99
CA LEU A 61 6.87 15.19 1.87
C LEU A 61 6.15 16.35 1.16
N SER A 62 6.36 17.60 1.60
CA SER A 62 5.81 18.81 0.96
C SER A 62 6.24 19.00 -0.49
N HIS A 63 7.27 18.28 -0.95
CA HIS A 63 7.70 18.27 -2.35
C HIS A 63 6.94 17.26 -3.23
N LEU A 64 6.30 16.25 -2.62
CA LEU A 64 5.54 15.23 -3.34
C LEU A 64 4.14 15.72 -3.71
N VAL A 65 3.60 16.67 -2.93
CA VAL A 65 2.38 17.41 -3.23
C VAL A 65 2.82 18.68 -3.95
N GLY A 66 2.77 18.73 -5.29
CA GLY A 66 3.30 19.85 -6.07
C GLY A 66 2.83 21.22 -5.57
N GLU A 67 3.55 22.31 -5.91
CA GLU A 67 3.12 23.66 -5.55
C GLU A 67 1.68 23.88 -6.05
N GLU A 68 0.72 23.94 -5.12
CA GLU A 68 -0.74 23.99 -5.33
C GLU A 68 -1.46 22.66 -5.65
N GLU A 69 -1.12 21.56 -4.96
CA GLU A 69 -1.86 20.28 -5.03
C GLU A 69 -1.95 19.68 -6.45
N ARG A 70 -1.09 20.13 -7.37
CA ARG A 70 -1.00 19.61 -8.73
C ARG A 70 0.03 18.48 -8.77
N PHE A 71 -0.49 17.27 -8.92
CA PHE A 71 0.27 16.08 -9.32
C PHE A 71 0.24 15.94 -10.84
#